data_AF-A0A6N6NPI1-F1
#
_entry.id   AF-A0A6N6NPI1-F1
#
_cell.length_a   1.000
_cell.length_b   1.000
_cell.length_c   1.000
_cell.angle_alpha   90.00
_cell.angle_beta   90.00
_cell.angle_gamma   90.00
#
_symmetry.space_group_name_H-M   'P 1'
#
loop_
_entity.id
_entity.type
_entity.pdbx_description
1 polymer ?
#
loop_
_entity_poly.entity_id
_entity_poly.type
_entity_poly.pdbx_seq_one_letter_code
_entity_poly.pdbx_strand_id
1 'polypeptide(L)'
;MDRKHLPIVVFWIAMIALPILSSIVAIMQLPQDAQIPMHWNAQGQVDRFGSPWDMLPVSFIMAACNSLLAVSYVFIDKLFDYGLVHGISRKASRPFLCGTAVVLLLIWVGILIFWLYQIGNTPI
;
A
#
# COMPACT_ATOMS: atom_id res chain seq x y z
N MET A 1 13.81 7.66 -22.47
CA MET A 1 13.24 6.35 -22.06
C MET A 1 12.48 5.79 -23.25
N ASP A 2 12.79 4.56 -23.70
CA ASP A 2 12.07 3.92 -24.81
C ASP A 2 10.59 3.76 -24.45
N ARG A 3 9.67 4.06 -25.38
CA ARG A 3 8.21 4.05 -25.15
C ARG A 3 7.71 2.70 -24.62
N LYS A 4 8.44 1.62 -24.90
CA LYS A 4 8.14 0.25 -24.46
C LYS A 4 8.21 0.06 -22.94
N HIS A 5 9.03 0.85 -22.23
CA HIS A 5 9.19 0.74 -20.78
C HIS A 5 8.39 1.77 -19.99
N LEU A 6 7.81 2.77 -20.67
CA LEU A 6 6.99 3.78 -20.02
C LEU A 6 5.82 3.17 -19.20
N PRO A 7 5.07 2.17 -19.69
CA PRO A 7 3.94 1.62 -18.92
C PRO A 7 4.36 1.00 -17.60
N ILE A 8 5.48 0.26 -17.57
CA ILE A 8 5.93 -0.42 -16.35
C ILE A 8 6.49 0.57 -15.32
N VAL A 9 7.13 1.65 -15.79
CA VAL A 9 7.60 2.72 -14.91
C VAL A 9 6.41 3.46 -14.29
N VAL A 10 5.42 3.83 -15.10
CA VAL A 10 4.17 4.46 -14.62
C VAL A 10 3.44 3.55 -13.64
N PHE A 11 3.38 2.24 -13.92
CA PHE A 11 2.79 1.25 -13.01
C PHE A 11 3.46 1.30 -11.62
N TRP A 12 4.79 1.19 -11.55
CA TRP A 12 5.49 1.20 -10.26
C TRP A 12 5.37 2.53 -9.52
N ILE A 13 5.45 3.65 -10.25
CA ILE A 13 5.20 4.99 -9.67
C ILE A 13 3.79 5.04 -9.06
N ALA A 14 2.78 4.54 -9.77
CA ALA A 14 1.41 4.52 -9.27
C ALA A 14 1.27 3.63 -8.01
N MET A 15 1.83 2.41 -8.02
CA MET A 15 1.76 1.50 -6.86
C MET A 15 2.42 2.10 -5.60
N ILE A 16 3.46 2.92 -5.77
CA ILE A 16 4.17 3.57 -4.67
C ILE A 16 3.45 4.85 -4.22
N ALA A 17 2.97 5.67 -5.16
CA ALA A 17 2.40 6.98 -4.84
C ALA A 17 0.95 6.92 -4.36
N LEU A 18 0.13 5.99 -4.89
CA LEU A 18 -1.30 5.93 -4.58
C LEU A 18 -1.60 5.79 -3.09
N PRO A 19 -0.89 4.97 -2.29
CA PRO A 19 -1.11 4.92 -0.85
C PRO A 19 -0.97 6.28 -0.17
N ILE A 20 0.10 7.00 -0.47
CA ILE A 20 0.41 8.30 0.15
C ILE A 20 -0.59 9.36 -0.31
N LEU A 21 -0.83 9.46 -1.62
CA LEU A 21 -1.73 10.47 -2.18
C LEU A 21 -3.17 10.26 -1.71
N SER A 22 -3.65 9.02 -1.66
CA SER A 22 -5.00 8.72 -1.18
C SER A 22 -5.16 9.03 0.32
N SER A 23 -4.15 8.79 1.15
CA SER A 23 -4.16 9.25 2.56
C SER A 23 -4.25 10.77 2.67
N ILE A 24 -3.42 11.51 1.93
CA ILE A 24 -3.43 12.98 1.97
C ILE A 24 -4.80 13.51 1.56
N VAL A 25 -5.36 12.99 0.46
CA VAL A 25 -6.69 13.37 -0.01
C VAL A 25 -7.76 13.05 1.03
N ALA A 26 -7.70 11.89 1.67
CA ALA A 26 -8.64 11.52 2.73
C ALA A 26 -8.52 12.45 3.94
N ILE A 27 -7.31 12.69 4.45
CA ILE A 27 -7.05 13.57 5.59
C ILE A 27 -7.59 14.98 5.33
N MET A 28 -7.39 15.52 4.13
CA MET A 28 -7.86 16.87 3.76
C MET A 28 -9.39 17.00 3.74
N GLN A 29 -10.13 15.88 3.66
CA GLN A 29 -11.60 15.86 3.63
C GLN A 29 -12.21 15.60 5.01
N LEU A 30 -11.40 15.20 5.99
CA LEU A 30 -11.87 14.85 7.32
C LEU A 30 -11.97 16.09 8.23
N PRO A 31 -12.98 16.15 9.14
CA PRO A 31 -13.02 17.14 10.22
C PRO A 31 -11.74 17.13 11.07
N GLN A 32 -11.36 18.28 11.63
CA GLN A 32 -10.14 18.39 12.44
C GLN A 32 -10.20 17.58 13.75
N ASP A 33 -11.40 17.34 14.25
CA ASP A 33 -11.71 16.55 15.44
C ASP A 33 -12.02 15.08 15.13
N ALA A 34 -11.94 14.68 13.85
CA ALA A 34 -12.16 13.29 13.46
C ALA A 34 -11.18 12.35 14.17
N GLN A 35 -11.67 11.19 14.58
CA GLN A 35 -10.88 10.15 15.20
C GLN A 35 -10.94 8.89 14.35
N ILE A 36 -9.80 8.22 14.21
CA ILE A 36 -9.70 6.97 13.47
C ILE A 36 -9.37 5.82 14.41
N PRO A 37 -9.98 4.64 14.23
CA PRO A 37 -9.65 3.50 15.06
C PRO A 37 -8.27 2.96 14.68
N MET A 38 -7.40 2.79 15.69
CA MET A 38 -6.02 2.36 15.54
C MET A 38 -5.74 0.99 16.16
N HIS A 39 -6.58 0.54 17.08
CA HIS A 39 -6.44 -0.75 17.74
C HIS A 39 -7.82 -1.31 18.13
N TRP A 40 -7.89 -2.65 18.15
CA TRP A 40 -9.04 -3.41 18.59
C TRP A 40 -8.61 -4.39 19.67
N ASN A 41 -9.41 -4.49 20.72
CA ASN A 41 -9.20 -5.48 21.77
C ASN A 41 -9.62 -6.90 21.32
N ALA A 42 -9.38 -7.90 22.17
CA ALA A 42 -9.76 -9.29 21.91
C ALA A 42 -11.28 -9.50 21.74
N GLN A 43 -12.10 -8.55 22.20
CA GLN A 43 -13.56 -8.55 22.05
C GLN A 43 -14.01 -7.89 20.73
N GLY A 44 -13.07 -7.42 19.90
CA GLY A 44 -13.36 -6.77 18.61
C GLY A 44 -13.87 -5.34 18.75
N GLN A 45 -13.72 -4.71 19.92
CA GLN A 45 -14.08 -3.31 20.14
C GLN A 45 -12.87 -2.42 19.94
N VAL A 46 -13.08 -1.21 19.41
CA VAL A 46 -12.03 -0.19 19.33
C VAL A 46 -11.70 0.27 20.75
N ASP A 47 -10.46 0.08 21.17
CA ASP A 47 -9.95 0.51 22.48
C ASP A 47 -8.92 1.64 22.36
N ARG A 48 -8.47 1.97 21.14
CA ARG A 48 -7.59 3.09 20.85
C ARG A 48 -7.99 3.79 19.56
N PHE A 49 -8.16 5.10 19.69
CA PHE A 49 -8.32 6.02 18.58
C PHE A 49 -7.04 6.82 18.35
N GLY A 50 -6.83 7.23 17.12
CA GLY A 50 -5.77 8.12 16.67
C GLY A 50 -6.33 9.29 15.88
N SER A 51 -5.43 10.16 15.45
CA SER A 51 -5.75 11.27 14.55
C SER A 51 -5.75 10.80 13.09
N PRO A 52 -6.41 11.51 12.16
CA PRO A 52 -6.35 11.20 10.73
C PRO A 52 -4.91 11.15 10.18
N TRP A 53 -3.98 11.88 10.79
CA TRP A 53 -2.57 11.88 10.42
C TRP A 53 -1.88 10.52 10.65
N ASP A 54 -2.43 9.67 11.52
CA ASP A 54 -1.93 8.31 11.75
C ASP A 54 -2.15 7.37 10.54
N MET A 55 -2.93 7.80 9.52
CA MET A 55 -2.99 7.12 8.23
C MET A 55 -1.66 7.19 7.45
N LEU A 56 -0.88 8.27 7.64
CA LEU A 56 0.34 8.51 6.87
C LEU A 56 1.41 7.43 7.13
N PRO A 57 1.80 7.13 8.40
CA PRO A 57 2.73 6.04 8.68
C PRO A 57 2.36 4.72 8.01
N VAL A 58 1.08 4.33 8.03
CA VAL A 58 0.60 3.09 7.40
C VAL A 58 0.74 3.17 5.87
N SER A 59 0.40 4.30 5.26
CA SER A 59 0.58 4.49 3.81
C SER A 59 2.04 4.49 3.38
N PHE A 60 2.95 5.01 4.21
CA PHE A 60 4.39 4.96 3.96
C PHE A 60 4.93 3.52 4.04
N ILE A 61 4.43 2.71 4.98
CA ILE A 61 4.77 1.27 5.03
C ILE A 61 4.35 0.59 3.73
N MET A 62 3.13 0.84 3.25
CA MET A 62 2.65 0.28 1.97
C MET A 62 3.50 0.73 0.79
N ALA A 63 3.83 2.03 0.73
CA ALA A 63 4.70 2.58 -0.31
C ALA A 63 6.12 1.98 -0.27
N ALA A 64 6.67 1.75 0.92
CA ALA A 64 7.97 1.11 1.10
C ALA A 64 7.95 -0.36 0.63
N CYS A 65 6.90 -1.12 0.97
CA CYS A 65 6.72 -2.47 0.47
C CYS A 65 6.66 -2.51 -1.07
N ASN A 66 5.86 -1.64 -1.69
CA ASN A 66 5.77 -1.55 -3.15
C ASN A 66 7.10 -1.07 -3.79
N SER A 67 7.85 -0.20 -3.10
CA SER A 67 9.19 0.21 -3.54
C SER A 67 10.17 -0.96 -3.53
N LEU A 68 10.12 -1.80 -2.49
CA LEU A 68 10.96 -3.00 -2.42
C LEU A 68 10.61 -3.99 -3.54
N LEU A 69 9.32 -4.16 -3.86
CA LEU A 69 8.88 -4.97 -5.00
C LEU A 69 9.35 -4.38 -6.33
N ALA A 70 9.32 -3.05 -6.50
CA ALA A 70 9.83 -2.38 -7.69
C ALA A 70 11.33 -2.58 -7.87
N VAL A 71 12.12 -2.44 -6.79
CA VAL A 71 13.56 -2.73 -6.79
C VAL A 71 13.81 -4.20 -7.12
N SER A 72 13.06 -5.11 -6.51
CA SER A 72 13.13 -6.55 -6.79
C SER A 72 12.79 -6.85 -8.24
N TYR A 73 11.82 -6.14 -8.83
CA TYR A 73 11.47 -6.26 -10.24
C TYR A 73 12.63 -5.85 -11.15
N VAL A 74 13.32 -4.75 -10.84
CA VAL A 74 14.48 -4.29 -11.61
C VAL A 74 15.63 -5.31 -11.54
N PHE A 75 15.91 -5.85 -10.35
CA PHE A 75 17.06 -6.72 -10.11
C PHE A 75 16.74 -8.22 -10.11
N ILE A 76 15.55 -8.63 -10.56
CA ILE A 76 15.07 -10.01 -10.42
C ILE A 76 16.04 -11.06 -10.99
N ASP A 77 16.67 -10.75 -12.14
CA ASP A 77 17.60 -11.68 -12.78
C ASP A 77 18.86 -11.89 -11.93
N LYS A 78 19.39 -10.84 -11.29
CA LYS A 78 20.50 -10.95 -10.33
C LYS A 78 20.09 -11.71 -9.07
N LEU A 79 18.86 -11.50 -8.59
CA LEU A 79 18.35 -12.24 -7.43
C LEU A 79 18.27 -13.74 -7.72
N PHE A 80 17.91 -14.14 -8.94
CA PHE A 80 18.01 -15.54 -9.36
C PHE A 80 19.45 -16.03 -9.43
N ASP A 81 20.38 -15.24 -9.96
CA ASP A 81 21.79 -15.63 -10.10
C ASP A 81 22.46 -15.83 -8.74
N TYR A 82 22.03 -15.10 -7.71
CA TYR A 82 22.46 -15.31 -6.32
C TYR A 82 21.72 -16.44 -5.59
N GLY A 83 20.78 -17.12 -6.24
CA GLY A 83 19.97 -18.15 -5.58
C GLY A 83 19.08 -17.58 -4.48
N LEU A 84 18.57 -16.36 -4.63
CA LEU A 84 17.64 -15.73 -3.67
C LEU A 84 16.17 -15.90 -4.09
N VAL A 85 15.91 -16.44 -5.27
CA VAL A 85 14.56 -16.67 -5.81
C VAL A 85 14.37 -18.15 -6.06
N HIS A 86 13.35 -18.73 -5.41
CA HIS A 86 13.00 -20.14 -5.50
C HIS A 86 11.50 -20.31 -5.69
N GLY A 87 11.06 -21.48 -6.16
CA GLY A 87 9.64 -21.83 -6.28
C GLY A 87 8.88 -21.13 -7.42
N ILE A 88 9.55 -20.29 -8.22
CA ILE A 88 8.97 -19.61 -9.38
C ILE A 88 9.98 -19.57 -10.53
N SER A 89 9.49 -19.65 -11.77
CA SER A 89 10.35 -19.53 -12.96
C SER A 89 10.72 -18.08 -13.24
N ARG A 90 11.89 -17.84 -13.85
CA ARG A 90 12.37 -16.49 -14.26
C ARG A 90 11.33 -15.72 -15.08
N LYS A 91 10.62 -16.41 -15.99
CA LYS A 91 9.58 -15.82 -16.83
C LYS A 91 8.36 -15.36 -16.01
N ALA A 92 8.01 -16.08 -14.95
CA ALA A 92 6.83 -15.79 -14.13
C ALA A 92 7.09 -14.75 -13.02
N SER A 93 8.35 -14.51 -12.63
CA SER A 93 8.67 -13.63 -11.50
C SER A 93 8.25 -12.17 -11.70
N ARG A 94 8.42 -11.61 -12.89
CA ARG A 94 8.01 -10.22 -13.18
C ARG A 94 6.49 -10.05 -13.07
N PRO A 95 5.66 -10.88 -13.74
CA PRO A 95 4.21 -10.88 -13.51
C PRO A 95 3.81 -11.10 -12.05
N PHE A 96 4.48 -12.02 -11.35
CA PHE A 96 4.21 -12.30 -9.95
C PHE A 96 4.40 -11.06 -9.07
N LEU A 97 5.54 -10.37 -9.19
CA LEU A 97 5.81 -9.13 -8.44
C LEU A 97 4.78 -8.04 -8.73
N CYS A 98 4.38 -7.87 -10.00
CA CYS A 98 3.32 -6.93 -10.35
C CYS A 98 1.98 -7.33 -9.71
N GLY A 99 1.63 -8.63 -9.74
CA GLY A 99 0.43 -9.15 -9.09
C GLY A 99 0.44 -8.90 -7.57
N THR A 100 1.56 -9.16 -6.89
CA THR A 100 1.74 -8.87 -5.46
C THR A 100 1.57 -7.38 -5.18
N ALA A 101 2.13 -6.49 -5.99
CA ALA A 101 1.98 -5.04 -5.81
C ALA A 101 0.51 -4.59 -5.92
N VAL A 102 -0.25 -5.17 -6.87
CA VAL A 102 -1.70 -4.92 -6.99
C VAL A 102 -2.45 -5.42 -5.76
N VAL A 103 -2.15 -6.62 -5.26
CA VAL A 103 -2.76 -7.16 -4.04
C VAL A 103 -2.49 -6.26 -2.84
N LEU A 104 -1.25 -5.79 -2.67
CA LEU A 104 -0.92 -4.83 -1.61
C LEU A 104 -1.71 -3.53 -1.76
N LEU A 105 -1.85 -3.00 -2.96
CA LEU A 105 -2.67 -1.80 -3.19
C LEU A 105 -4.16 -2.06 -2.85
N LEU A 106 -4.72 -3.21 -3.19
CA LEU A 106 -6.09 -3.57 -2.83
C LEU A 106 -6.29 -3.68 -1.32
N ILE A 107 -5.32 -4.25 -0.60
CA ILE A 107 -5.32 -4.27 0.87
C ILE A 107 -5.34 -2.84 1.43
N TRP A 108 -4.48 -1.96 0.90
CA TRP A 108 -4.47 -0.54 1.28
C TRP A 108 -5.83 0.13 1.04
N VAL A 109 -6.44 -0.08 -0.13
CA VAL A 109 -7.78 0.45 -0.45
C VAL A 109 -8.81 -0.04 0.54
N GLY A 110 -8.76 -1.33 0.93
CA GLY A 110 -9.62 -1.90 1.95
C GLY A 110 -9.47 -1.22 3.32
N ILE A 111 -8.22 -0.98 3.76
CA ILE A 111 -7.92 -0.26 5.01
C ILE A 111 -8.48 1.17 4.96
N LEU A 112 -8.25 1.89 3.86
CA LEU A 112 -8.71 3.26 3.69
C LEU A 112 -10.25 3.36 3.71
N ILE A 113 -10.93 2.49 2.95
CA ILE A 113 -12.40 2.41 2.95
C ILE A 113 -12.91 2.10 4.35
N PHE A 114 -12.26 1.16 5.04
CA PHE A 114 -12.63 0.80 6.40
C PHE A 114 -12.53 2.00 7.35
N TRP A 115 -11.43 2.77 7.32
CA TRP A 115 -11.31 3.98 8.13
C TRP A 115 -12.39 5.01 7.80
N LEU A 116 -12.60 5.31 6.50
CA LEU A 116 -13.61 6.28 6.08
C LEU A 116 -15.03 5.85 6.50
N TYR A 117 -15.32 4.55 6.43
CA TYR A 117 -16.58 4.00 6.91
C TYR A 117 -16.75 4.17 8.42
N GLN A 118 -15.70 3.91 9.21
CA GLN A 118 -15.78 4.05 10.67
C GLN A 118 -16.05 5.50 11.08
N ILE A 119 -15.34 6.46 10.46
CA ILE A 119 -15.52 7.89 10.76
C ILE A 119 -16.95 8.35 10.42
N GLY A 120 -17.50 7.90 9.29
CA GLY A 120 -18.87 8.25 8.89
C GLY A 120 -19.97 7.68 9.80
N ASN A 121 -19.66 6.67 10.61
CA ASN A 121 -20.61 6.00 11.51
C ASN A 121 -20.38 6.32 12.99
N THR A 122 -19.29 7.00 13.35
CA THR A 122 -19.09 7.54 14.70
C THR A 122 -19.87 8.84 14.86
N PRO A 123 -20.86 8.94 15.77
CA PRO A 123 -21.52 10.20 16.06
C PRO A 123 -20.50 11.19 16.65
N ILE A 124 -20.47 12.39 16.07
CA ILE A 124 -19.69 13.54 16.55
C ILE A 124 -20.29 14.04 17.88
#